data_AF-A0A947ALW1-F1
#
_entry.id   AF-A0A947ALW1-F1
#
_cell.length_a   1.000
_cell.length_b   1.000
_cell.length_c   1.000
_cell.angle_alpha   90.00
_cell.angle_beta   90.00
_cell.angle_gamma   90.00
#
_symmetry.space_group_name_H-M   'P 1'
#
loop_
_entity.id
_entity.type
_entity.pdbx_description
1 polymer ?
#
loop_
_entity_poly.entity_id
_entity_poly.type
_entity_poly.pdbx_seq_one_letter_code
_entity_poly.pdbx_strand_id
1 'polypeptide(L)'
;MNLFYKISIDRAKANYLSGWCFHRFAKLKKVDLELYLGEKLLAETRAERFREDIQALGVHPTGECGFEMIFDHQPDTAAHAYLELRSKRSRVPLAKITINGFV
;
A
#
# COMPACT_ATOMS: atom_id res chain seq x y z
N MET A 1 -7.10 -8.24 -10.79
CA MET A 1 -5.70 -8.35 -10.33
C MET A 1 -4.87 -7.36 -11.13
N ASN A 2 -4.12 -6.44 -10.51
CA ASN A 2 -3.37 -5.42 -11.25
C ASN A 2 -2.06 -6.03 -11.84
N LEU A 3 -1.98 -6.15 -13.17
CA LEU A 3 -0.80 -6.73 -13.84
C LEU A 3 0.42 -5.80 -13.84
N PHE A 4 0.24 -4.50 -13.63
CA PHE A 4 1.33 -3.52 -13.78
C PHE A 4 2.13 -3.31 -12.50
N TYR A 5 1.54 -3.58 -11.34
CA TYR A 5 2.16 -3.36 -10.05
C TYR A 5 2.41 -4.69 -9.33
N LYS A 6 3.52 -4.79 -8.63
CA LYS A 6 3.77 -5.83 -7.64
C LYS A 6 3.70 -5.16 -6.27
N ILE A 7 2.94 -5.76 -5.36
CA ILE A 7 2.71 -5.24 -4.02
C ILE A 7 2.75 -6.39 -3.01
N SER A 8 3.23 -6.08 -1.81
CA SER A 8 3.05 -6.90 -0.62
C SER A 8 2.79 -6.02 0.59
N ILE A 9 1.94 -6.50 1.48
CA ILE A 9 1.61 -5.84 2.74
C ILE A 9 2.31 -6.61 3.85
N ASP A 10 3.19 -5.93 4.58
CA ASP A 10 3.95 -6.55 5.66
C ASP A 10 3.20 -6.47 7.00
N ARG A 11 2.58 -5.31 7.26
CA ARG A 11 1.81 -5.06 8.48
C ARG A 11 0.59 -4.22 8.16
N ALA A 12 -0.56 -4.65 8.65
CA ALA A 12 -1.81 -3.89 8.63
C ALA A 12 -2.40 -3.87 10.05
N LYS A 13 -2.48 -2.67 10.64
CA LYS A 13 -3.09 -2.39 11.94
C LYS A 13 -4.12 -1.26 11.79
N ALA A 14 -4.90 -1.02 12.85
CA ALA A 14 -5.93 0.02 12.88
C ALA A 14 -5.45 1.40 12.42
N ASN A 15 -4.20 1.78 12.73
CA ASN A 15 -3.66 3.09 12.42
C ASN A 15 -2.34 3.07 11.64
N TYR A 16 -1.93 1.91 11.13
CA TYR A 16 -0.63 1.73 10.52
C TYR A 16 -0.66 0.68 9.41
N LEU A 17 -0.07 1.03 8.28
CA LEU A 17 0.11 0.13 7.15
C LEU A 17 1.52 0.27 6.60
N SER A 18 2.18 -0.86 6.37
CA SER A 18 3.50 -0.90 5.75
C SER A 18 3.62 -2.04 4.76
N GLY A 19 4.53 -1.88 3.81
CA GLY A 19 4.79 -2.88 2.79
C GLY A 19 5.80 -2.40 1.77
N TRP A 20 5.74 -3.00 0.59
CA TRP A 20 6.47 -2.54 -0.58
C TRP A 20 5.61 -2.63 -1.83
N CYS A 21 5.82 -1.69 -2.76
CA CYS A 21 5.09 -1.63 -4.01
C CYS A 21 5.94 -0.99 -5.11
N PHE A 22 5.92 -1.57 -6.31
CA PHE A 22 6.59 -1.00 -7.48
C PHE A 22 5.91 -1.40 -8.79
N HIS A 23 6.16 -0.62 -9.84
CA HIS A 23 5.69 -0.92 -11.19
C HIS A 23 6.61 -1.95 -11.87
N ARG A 24 6.05 -3.05 -12.38
CA ARG A 24 6.82 -4.20 -12.92
C ARG A 24 7.72 -3.80 -14.09
N PHE A 25 7.22 -2.95 -14.99
CA PHE A 25 7.92 -2.50 -16.19
C PHE A 25 8.66 -1.16 -16.03
N ALA A 26 8.48 -0.51 -14.89
CA ALA A 26 9.04 0.82 -14.63
C ALA A 26 9.55 0.89 -13.20
N LYS A 27 10.37 -0.08 -12.80
CA LYS A 27 10.75 -0.32 -11.41
C LYS A 27 11.41 0.91 -10.76
N LEU A 28 12.20 1.67 -11.52
CA LEU A 28 12.85 2.88 -11.02
C LEU A 28 11.88 4.05 -10.76
N LYS A 29 10.65 4.01 -11.30
CA LYS A 29 9.64 5.02 -11.02
C LYS A 29 8.95 4.69 -9.70
N LYS A 30 9.07 5.60 -8.73
CA LYS A 30 8.39 5.49 -7.44
C LYS A 30 6.88 5.53 -7.63
N VAL A 31 6.17 4.78 -6.78
CA VAL A 31 4.72 4.68 -6.84
C VAL A 31 4.13 5.53 -5.73
N ASP A 32 3.32 6.51 -6.10
CA ASP A 32 2.49 7.25 -5.14
C ASP A 32 1.28 6.38 -4.79
N LEU A 33 1.09 6.13 -3.50
CA LEU A 33 0.07 5.27 -2.92
C LEU A 33 -0.94 6.08 -2.13
N GLU A 34 -2.20 5.67 -2.21
CA GLU A 34 -3.33 6.28 -1.50
C GLU A 34 -4.14 5.17 -0.83
N LEU A 35 -4.48 5.37 0.44
CA LEU A 35 -5.27 4.44 1.25
C LEU A 35 -6.67 5.00 1.43
N TYR A 36 -7.67 4.23 1.02
CA TYR A 36 -9.07 4.62 1.08
C TYR A 36 -9.90 3.70 1.99
N LEU A 37 -10.89 4.28 2.67
CA LEU A 37 -12.01 3.58 3.28
C LEU A 37 -13.29 4.00 2.52
N GLY A 38 -13.80 3.13 1.67
CA GLY A 38 -14.86 3.51 0.71
C GLY A 38 -14.37 4.61 -0.23
N GLU A 39 -14.95 5.81 -0.09
CA GLU A 39 -14.57 7.01 -0.86
C GLU A 39 -13.65 7.97 -0.09
N LYS A 40 -13.47 7.76 1.22
CA LYS A 40 -12.64 8.63 2.08
C LYS A 40 -11.17 8.28 1.93
N LEU A 41 -10.35 9.25 1.51
CA LEU A 41 -8.89 9.15 1.58
C LEU A 41 -8.44 9.24 3.04
N LEU A 42 -7.77 8.21 3.54
CA LEU A 42 -7.23 8.16 4.91
C LEU A 42 -5.78 8.63 4.98
N ALA A 43 -4.96 8.22 4.01
CA ALA A 43 -3.55 8.62 3.95
C ALA A 43 -2.99 8.46 2.53
N GLU A 44 -1.89 9.15 2.28
CA GLU A 44 -1.09 9.01 1.07
C GLU A 44 0.41 8.93 1.42
N THR A 45 1.17 8.21 0.60
CA THR A 45 2.63 8.08 0.77
C THR A 45 3.29 7.75 -0.56
N ARG A 46 4.61 7.78 -0.59
CA ARG A 46 5.41 7.35 -1.74
C ARG A 46 6.21 6.11 -1.40
N ALA A 47 6.15 5.10 -2.27
CA ALA A 47 6.94 3.88 -2.15
C ALA A 47 8.40 4.11 -2.59
N GLU A 48 9.17 4.77 -1.73
CA GLU A 48 10.58 5.12 -1.98
C GLU A 48 11.55 4.69 -0.88
N ARG A 49 11.05 4.12 0.22
CA ARG A 49 11.92 3.68 1.31
C ARG A 49 12.78 2.50 0.87
N PHE A 50 14.05 2.54 1.25
CA PHE A 50 14.98 1.47 0.94
C PHE A 50 14.66 0.21 1.74
N ARG A 51 14.70 -0.93 1.04
CA ARG A 51 14.45 -2.28 1.58
C ARG A 51 15.57 -3.21 1.13
N GLU A 52 16.52 -3.42 2.04
CA GLU A 52 17.69 -4.29 1.81
C GLU A 52 17.26 -5.72 1.48
N ASP A 53 16.27 -6.26 2.18
CA ASP A 53 15.71 -7.60 1.93
C ASP A 53 15.17 -7.74 0.50
N ILE A 54 14.47 -6.73 0.01
CA ILE A 54 13.90 -6.73 -1.34
C ILE A 54 14.98 -6.59 -2.42
N GLN A 55 16.04 -5.83 -2.13
CA GLN A 55 17.21 -5.73 -3.01
C GLN A 55 18.00 -7.04 -3.04
N ALA A 56 18.31 -7.62 -1.88
CA ALA A 56 19.09 -8.84 -1.72
C ALA A 56 18.41 -10.05 -2.40
N LEU A 57 17.08 -10.10 -2.37
CA LEU A 57 16.28 -11.12 -3.07
C LEU A 57 16.12 -10.86 -4.58
N GLY A 58 16.67 -9.77 -5.12
CA GLY A 58 16.56 -9.41 -6.55
C GLY A 58 15.14 -9.05 -7.01
N VAL A 59 14.22 -8.76 -6.07
CA VAL A 59 12.83 -8.45 -6.39
C VAL A 59 12.69 -7.04 -6.99
N HIS A 60 13.45 -6.08 -6.45
CA HIS A 60 13.53 -4.71 -6.92
C HIS A 60 14.99 -4.29 -7.13
N PRO A 61 15.36 -3.64 -8.25
CA PRO A 61 16.76 -3.36 -8.61
C PRO A 61 17.51 -2.54 -7.56
N THR A 62 16.83 -1.58 -6.92
CA THR A 62 17.46 -0.68 -5.92
C THR A 62 16.96 -0.90 -4.51
N GLY A 63 15.99 -1.80 -4.27
CA GLY A 63 15.31 -1.92 -2.97
C GLY A 63 14.43 -0.72 -2.56
N GLU A 64 14.52 0.43 -3.24
CA GLU A 64 13.74 1.64 -2.92
C GLU A 64 12.29 1.55 -3.43
N CYS A 65 11.50 0.71 -2.79
CA CYS A 65 10.09 0.49 -3.07
C CYS A 65 9.24 0.24 -1.80
N GLY A 66 9.84 0.43 -0.62
CA GLY A 66 9.15 0.33 0.65
C GLY A 66 8.25 1.53 0.90
N PHE A 67 7.16 1.31 1.62
CA PHE A 67 6.28 2.36 2.08
C PHE A 67 5.84 2.11 3.52
N GLU A 68 5.51 3.20 4.20
CA GLU A 68 4.75 3.17 5.43
C GLU A 68 3.79 4.36 5.44
N MET A 69 2.68 4.19 6.14
CA MET A 69 1.72 5.24 6.38
C MET A 69 1.06 5.03 7.73
N ILE A 70 0.90 6.14 8.45
CA ILE A 70 0.08 6.25 9.66
C ILE A 70 -1.20 6.93 9.23
N PHE A 71 -2.33 6.44 9.70
CA PHE A 71 -3.63 7.00 9.39
C PHE A 71 -4.55 6.86 10.59
N ASP A 72 -5.46 7.82 10.75
CA ASP A 72 -6.50 7.70 11.75
C ASP A 72 -7.69 6.97 11.14
N HIS A 73 -7.88 5.74 11.58
CA HIS A 73 -9.10 5.00 11.32
C HIS A 73 -10.06 5.21 12.48
N GLN A 74 -11.05 6.07 12.29
CA GLN A 74 -12.24 6.00 13.12
C GLN A 74 -13.08 4.83 12.62
N PRO A 75 -13.60 3.96 13.50
CA PRO A 75 -14.57 2.94 13.10
C PRO A 75 -15.73 3.66 12.42
N ASP A 76 -15.80 3.55 11.10
CA ASP A 76 -16.91 4.07 10.36
C ASP A 76 -18.12 3.22 10.74
N THR A 77 -19.21 3.86 11.15
CA THR A 77 -20.49 3.18 11.39
C THR A 77 -21.05 2.57 10.10
N ALA A 78 -20.50 2.91 8.94
CA ALA A 78 -20.80 2.27 7.66
C ALA A 78 -20.05 0.93 7.47
N ALA A 79 -20.71 0.02 6.73
CA ALA A 79 -20.33 -1.37 6.49
C ALA A 79 -19.05 -1.60 5.63
N HIS A 80 -18.10 -0.68 5.65
CA HIS A 80 -16.85 -0.84 4.89
C HIS A 80 -15.93 -1.85 5.58
N ALA A 81 -15.99 -3.10 5.11
CA ALA A 81 -15.27 -4.23 5.69
C ALA A 81 -13.75 -4.24 5.41
N TYR A 82 -13.24 -3.36 4.55
CA TYR A 82 -11.83 -3.35 4.15
C TYR A 82 -11.37 -1.96 3.66
N LEU A 83 -10.06 -1.75 3.72
CA LEU A 83 -9.37 -0.63 3.13
C LEU A 83 -8.90 -0.96 1.71
N GLU A 84 -8.84 0.05 0.84
CA GLU A 84 -8.29 -0.08 -0.50
C GLU A 84 -7.00 0.71 -0.64
N LEU A 85 -5.90 0.02 -0.95
CA LEU A 85 -4.68 0.67 -1.36
C LEU A 85 -4.68 0.84 -2.87
N ARG A 86 -4.57 2.09 -3.33
CA ARG A 86 -4.59 2.48 -4.74
C ARG A 86 -3.26 3.15 -5.11
N SER A 87 -2.97 3.20 -6.40
CA SER A 87 -1.92 4.08 -6.93
C SER A 87 -2.60 5.32 -7.49
N LYS A 88 -2.02 6.52 -7.32
CA LYS A 88 -2.54 7.76 -7.93
C LYS A 88 -2.75 7.66 -9.44
N ARG A 89 -2.05 6.73 -10.10
CA ARG A 89 -2.11 6.50 -11.55
C ARG A 89 -3.04 5.36 -11.96
N SER A 90 -3.65 4.64 -11.01
CA SER A 90 -4.51 3.49 -11.30
C SER A 90 -5.87 3.64 -10.66
N ARG A 91 -6.92 3.50 -11.48
CA ARG A 91 -8.32 3.47 -11.00
C ARG A 91 -8.70 2.14 -10.34
N VAL A 92 -7.87 1.10 -10.50
CA VAL A 92 -8.10 -0.23 -9.94
C VAL A 92 -7.28 -0.38 -8.65
N PRO A 93 -7.89 -0.82 -7.54
CA PRO A 93 -7.15 -1.07 -6.31
C PRO A 93 -5.98 -2.03 -6.51
N LEU A 94 -4.83 -1.69 -5.91
CA LEU A 94 -3.65 -2.53 -5.87
C LEU A 94 -3.84 -3.68 -4.87
N ALA A 95 -4.46 -3.39 -3.73
CA ALA A 95 -4.78 -4.35 -2.69
C ALA A 95 -6.05 -3.96 -1.93
N LYS A 96 -6.78 -4.97 -1.43
CA LYS A 96 -7.82 -4.82 -0.41
C LYS A 96 -7.28 -5.37 0.90
N ILE A 97 -7.41 -4.62 1.98
CA ILE A 97 -6.78 -4.90 3.27
C ILE A 97 -7.86 -4.96 4.35
N THR A 98 -7.98 -6.11 5.00
CA THR A 98 -8.84 -6.27 6.18
C THR A 98 -8.00 -6.09 7.44
N ILE A 99 -8.41 -5.17 8.31
CA ILE A 99 -7.75 -4.97 9.61
C ILE A 99 -8.46 -5.86 10.63
N ASN A 100 -7.77 -6.90 11.10
CA ASN A 100 -8.27 -7.73 12.20
C ASN A 100 -8.00 -7.01 13.53
N GLY A 101 -8.99 -6.29 14.04
CA GLY A 101 -8.89 -5.55 15.30
C GLY A 101 -10.20 -4.93 15.78
N PHE A 102 -11.33 -5.45 15.29
CA PHE A 102 -12.65 -5.09 15.78
C PHE A 102 -12.95 -5.98 16.99
N VAL A 103 -12.75 -5.44 18.19
CA VAL A 103 -13.33 -5.96 19.43
C VAL A 103 -14.21 -4.87 20.01
#